data_AF-A0A970YNH7-F1
#
_entry.id   AF-A0A970YNH7-F1
#
_cell.length_a   1.000
_cell.length_b   1.000
_cell.length_c   1.000
_cell.angle_alpha   90.00
_cell.angle_beta   90.00
_cell.angle_gamma   90.00
#
_symmetry.space_group_name_H-M   'P 1'
#
loop_
_entity.id
_entity.type
_entity.pdbx_description
1 polymer ?
#
loop_
_entity_poly.entity_id
_entity_poly.type
_entity_poly.pdbx_seq_one_letter_code
_entity_poly.pdbx_strand_id
1 'polypeptide(L)'
;MKKKVLACVLACAMLFLGMGYAYWTDSLQIDTAVTTGELNVKFVDLAIYGQYDGADHETGWAIVDGIGNTGVTPNWYFDRDTSYNIITDPEDLTKYYDRQSGYTTTTFDAWLTGDDKLPKQVGPYTTSTKCSDTIEIELGDIYPGFAQVFQSDIVNVGTLAAKLKNIKLTVTNCPNPEMEAMIGVNLKLLREYAGTPDEENHVPVFKTADLTPADTFDLAGVTFIRLSSLKTLLAGNEALINNEIYVYPDDNRMDLYIGIAMDPDKEGNYTTGWTGDLKVGKDDSFTQGKTANFNFQFLWDQFNVDNPGAGGPAHGQL
;
A
#
# COMPACT_ATOMS: atom_id res chain seq x y z
N MET A 1 -24.12 91.99 1.78
CA MET A 1 -23.83 90.74 1.04
C MET A 1 -22.53 90.05 1.44
N LYS A 2 -21.42 90.76 1.75
CA LYS A 2 -20.08 90.15 1.96
C LYS A 2 -19.97 89.09 3.09
N LYS A 3 -20.65 89.26 4.23
CA LYS A 3 -20.55 88.31 5.37
C LYS A 3 -21.32 87.00 5.17
N LYS A 4 -22.44 87.03 4.43
CA LYS A 4 -23.27 85.83 4.16
C LYS A 4 -22.61 84.89 3.15
N VAL A 5 -21.90 85.44 2.16
CA VAL A 5 -21.12 84.65 1.18
C VAL A 5 -19.95 83.96 1.85
N LEU A 6 -19.23 84.65 2.75
CA LEU A 6 -18.09 84.06 3.47
C LEU A 6 -18.52 82.89 4.38
N ALA A 7 -19.66 83.03 5.08
CA ALA A 7 -20.22 81.96 5.90
C ALA A 7 -20.64 80.74 5.06
N CYS A 8 -21.17 80.97 3.85
CA CYS A 8 -21.55 79.90 2.94
C CYS A 8 -20.32 79.14 2.40
N VAL A 9 -19.25 79.86 2.06
CA VAL A 9 -17.98 79.24 1.61
C VAL A 9 -17.34 78.42 2.73
N LEU A 10 -17.37 78.92 3.97
CA LEU A 10 -16.85 78.18 5.12
C LEU A 10 -17.66 76.91 5.41
N ALA A 11 -18.99 76.99 5.32
CA ALA A 11 -19.87 75.83 5.48
C ALA A 11 -19.66 74.79 4.38
N CYS A 12 -19.52 75.21 3.12
CA CYS A 12 -19.18 74.30 2.02
C CYS A 12 -17.80 73.67 2.21
N ALA A 13 -16.79 74.42 2.66
CA ALA A 13 -15.45 73.89 2.91
C ALA A 13 -15.45 72.83 4.03
N MET A 14 -16.21 73.04 5.11
CA MET A 14 -16.34 72.05 6.19
C MET A 14 -17.09 70.79 5.74
N LEU A 15 -18.11 70.93 4.87
CA LEU A 15 -18.81 69.78 4.28
C LEU A 15 -17.88 68.95 3.37
N PHE A 16 -17.03 69.59 2.56
CA PHE A 16 -16.06 68.89 1.73
C PHE A 16 -14.93 68.25 2.54
N LEU A 17 -14.48 68.86 3.63
CA LEU A 17 -13.50 68.27 4.54
C LEU A 17 -14.07 67.04 5.27
N GLY A 18 -15.35 67.05 5.64
CA GLY A 18 -16.02 65.91 6.27
C GLY A 18 -16.23 64.71 5.34
N MET A 19 -16.51 64.95 4.05
CA MET A 19 -16.61 63.88 3.05
C MET A 19 -15.24 63.32 2.64
N GLY A 20 -14.17 64.13 2.71
CA GLY A 20 -12.81 63.68 2.41
C GLY A 20 -12.23 62.71 3.45
N TYR A 21 -12.61 62.83 4.73
CA TYR A 21 -12.12 61.95 5.80
C TYR A 21 -12.77 60.55 5.82
N ALA A 22 -14.00 60.42 5.33
CA ALA A 22 -14.70 59.12 5.27
C ALA A 22 -14.34 58.30 4.01
N TYR A 23 -13.69 58.91 3.01
CA TYR A 23 -13.34 58.25 1.74
C TYR A 23 -12.04 57.46 1.80
N TRP A 24 -11.27 57.55 2.89
CA TRP A 24 -10.15 56.65 3.17
C TRP A 24 -10.64 55.53 4.07
N THR A 25 -11.57 54.71 3.57
CA THR A 25 -11.63 53.33 4.03
C THR A 25 -10.40 52.65 3.44
N ASP A 26 -9.30 52.63 4.19
CA ASP A 26 -8.15 51.77 3.87
C ASP A 26 -8.68 50.34 3.82
N SER A 27 -8.95 49.90 2.59
CA SER A 27 -9.42 48.55 2.31
C SER A 27 -8.16 47.69 2.33
N LEU A 28 -7.82 47.14 3.49
CA LEU A 28 -6.75 46.16 3.60
C LEU A 28 -7.23 44.87 2.93
N GLN A 29 -6.94 44.73 1.64
CA GLN A 29 -7.15 43.51 0.90
C GLN A 29 -5.99 42.56 1.22
N ILE A 30 -6.25 41.61 2.12
CA ILE A 30 -5.32 40.52 2.42
C ILE A 30 -5.57 39.42 1.38
N ASP A 31 -4.78 39.43 0.30
CA ASP A 31 -4.74 38.32 -0.66
C ASP A 31 -3.89 37.18 -0.07
N THR A 32 -4.44 36.44 0.89
CA THR A 32 -3.81 35.21 1.38
C THR A 32 -4.27 34.02 0.56
N ALA A 33 -3.34 33.37 -0.13
CA ALA A 33 -3.52 32.00 -0.55
C ALA A 33 -3.41 31.11 0.71
N VAL A 34 -4.53 30.52 1.13
CA VAL A 34 -4.49 29.47 2.15
C VAL A 34 -4.11 28.19 1.42
N THR A 35 -2.81 27.87 1.41
CA THR A 35 -2.33 26.56 0.97
C THR A 35 -2.68 25.55 2.06
N THR A 36 -3.79 24.85 1.89
CA THR A 36 -4.05 23.63 2.67
C THR A 36 -3.03 22.57 2.21
N GLY A 37 -2.38 21.88 3.14
CA GLY A 37 -1.35 20.89 2.79
C GLY A 37 -1.84 19.82 1.80
N GLU A 38 -0.90 19.12 1.17
CA GLU A 38 -1.17 18.08 0.17
C GLU A 38 -1.04 16.68 0.78
N LEU A 39 -2.06 15.83 0.61
CA LEU A 39 -1.97 14.40 0.90
C LEU A 39 -1.49 13.68 -0.37
N ASN A 40 -0.30 13.09 -0.34
CA ASN A 40 0.27 12.42 -1.51
C ASN A 40 1.20 11.28 -1.08
N VAL A 41 0.64 10.07 -1.01
CA VAL A 41 1.37 8.85 -0.66
C VAL A 41 1.55 8.01 -1.91
N LYS A 42 2.75 7.48 -2.11
CA LYS A 42 3.11 6.69 -3.29
C LYS A 42 3.71 5.34 -2.90
N PHE A 43 3.42 4.33 -3.70
CA PHE A 43 4.21 3.12 -3.78
C PHE A 43 5.45 3.38 -4.64
N VAL A 44 6.59 2.91 -4.18
CA VAL A 44 7.87 2.90 -4.89
C VAL A 44 8.50 1.52 -4.72
N ASP A 45 9.55 1.28 -5.50
CA ASP A 45 10.44 0.15 -5.27
C ASP A 45 9.77 -1.24 -5.22
N LEU A 46 8.87 -1.50 -6.18
CA LEU A 46 8.18 -2.78 -6.28
C LEU A 46 9.17 -3.91 -6.65
N ALA A 47 9.15 -4.99 -5.88
CA ALA A 47 9.97 -6.19 -6.05
C ALA A 47 9.12 -7.46 -5.99
N ILE A 48 9.57 -8.53 -6.65
CA ILE A 48 9.03 -9.90 -6.47
C ILE A 48 9.74 -10.69 -5.36
N TYR A 49 10.40 -9.97 -4.46
CA TYR A 49 11.11 -10.50 -3.31
C TYR A 49 10.60 -9.80 -2.06
N GLY A 50 10.43 -10.54 -0.97
CA GLY A 50 10.16 -10.00 0.36
C GLY A 50 10.32 -11.08 1.42
N GLN A 51 10.86 -10.73 2.59
CA GLN A 51 11.02 -11.66 3.73
C GLN A 51 10.24 -11.17 4.94
N TYR A 52 9.58 -12.12 5.63
CA TYR A 52 8.72 -11.84 6.79
C TYR A 52 9.43 -11.92 8.16
N ASP A 53 10.75 -12.20 8.25
CA ASP A 53 11.47 -12.26 9.55
C ASP A 53 13.02 -12.23 9.44
N GLY A 54 13.71 -11.51 10.35
CA GLY A 54 15.16 -11.63 10.65
C GLY A 54 15.94 -10.31 10.90
N ALA A 55 16.76 -10.27 11.97
CA ALA A 55 17.73 -9.19 12.26
C ALA A 55 18.91 -9.11 11.25
N ASP A 56 19.06 -10.16 10.45
CA ASP A 56 20.09 -10.38 9.44
C ASP A 56 19.51 -10.86 8.09
N HIS A 57 18.20 -10.66 7.85
CA HIS A 57 17.54 -10.67 6.52
C HIS A 57 17.84 -11.84 5.53
N GLU A 58 17.99 -13.09 5.98
CA GLU A 58 18.21 -14.23 5.06
C GLU A 58 17.36 -15.50 5.33
N THR A 59 16.36 -15.47 6.21
CA THR A 59 15.56 -16.66 6.56
C THR A 59 14.10 -16.63 6.13
N GLY A 60 13.70 -15.68 5.28
CA GLY A 60 12.36 -15.65 4.67
C GLY A 60 12.30 -16.32 3.30
N TRP A 61 11.16 -16.92 2.96
CA TRP A 61 10.88 -17.43 1.61
C TRP A 61 10.34 -16.30 0.72
N ALA A 62 10.83 -16.21 -0.52
CA ALA A 62 10.24 -15.35 -1.55
C ALA A 62 9.11 -16.06 -2.29
N ILE A 63 9.31 -17.35 -2.55
CA ILE A 63 8.35 -18.25 -3.21
C ILE A 63 8.30 -19.59 -2.48
N VAL A 64 7.08 -20.08 -2.26
CA VAL A 64 6.79 -21.48 -1.98
C VAL A 64 6.36 -22.11 -3.30
N ASP A 65 7.21 -22.95 -3.87
CA ASP A 65 6.97 -23.57 -5.17
C ASP A 65 6.97 -25.11 -5.14
N GLY A 66 7.12 -25.73 -3.96
CA GLY A 66 7.11 -27.18 -3.84
C GLY A 66 8.25 -27.91 -4.59
N ILE A 67 9.20 -27.19 -5.19
CA ILE A 67 10.31 -27.78 -5.95
C ILE A 67 11.51 -28.01 -5.02
N GLY A 68 12.07 -29.21 -5.07
CA GLY A 68 13.19 -29.63 -4.23
C GLY A 68 12.77 -30.00 -2.80
N ASN A 69 13.76 -30.25 -1.94
CA ASN A 69 13.51 -30.83 -0.60
C ASN A 69 12.80 -29.89 0.38
N THR A 70 12.97 -28.57 0.21
CA THR A 70 12.36 -27.55 1.07
C THR A 70 11.04 -27.03 0.53
N GLY A 71 10.79 -27.18 -0.79
CA GLY A 71 9.64 -26.58 -1.47
C GLY A 71 9.65 -25.05 -1.49
N VAL A 72 10.81 -24.44 -1.23
CA VAL A 72 11.03 -23.00 -1.13
C VAL A 72 12.15 -22.60 -2.08
N THR A 73 11.95 -21.49 -2.79
CA THR A 73 12.95 -20.95 -3.71
C THR A 73 13.91 -20.01 -2.99
N PRO A 74 15.23 -20.12 -3.25
CA PRO A 74 16.23 -19.16 -2.77
C PRO A 74 15.97 -17.73 -3.23
N ASN A 75 16.33 -16.75 -2.40
CA ASN A 75 16.13 -15.33 -2.68
C ASN A 75 16.92 -14.78 -3.88
N TRP A 76 18.12 -15.29 -4.13
CA TRP A 76 19.04 -14.78 -5.16
C TRP A 76 18.48 -14.85 -6.58
N TYR A 77 17.42 -15.63 -6.84
CA TYR A 77 16.69 -15.61 -8.11
C TYR A 77 15.99 -14.27 -8.37
N PHE A 78 15.80 -13.46 -7.32
CA PHE A 78 14.95 -12.27 -7.30
C PHE A 78 15.68 -11.02 -6.84
N ASP A 79 17.00 -11.12 -6.66
CA ASP A 79 17.83 -9.96 -6.33
C ASP A 79 17.92 -9.02 -7.55
N ARG A 80 18.03 -7.74 -7.28
CA ARG A 80 18.16 -6.67 -8.27
C ARG A 80 19.05 -5.53 -7.78
N ASP A 81 19.76 -5.74 -6.67
CA ASP A 81 20.59 -4.73 -6.02
C ASP A 81 19.80 -3.41 -5.85
N THR A 82 20.39 -2.26 -6.21
CA THR A 82 19.77 -0.93 -6.11
C THR A 82 18.92 -0.53 -7.33
N SER A 83 18.48 -1.49 -8.14
CA SER A 83 17.69 -1.23 -9.35
C SER A 83 16.19 -1.06 -9.04
N TYR A 84 15.83 0.05 -8.39
CA TYR A 84 14.47 0.29 -7.86
C TYR A 84 13.32 0.32 -8.88
N ASN A 85 13.63 0.35 -10.19
CA ASN A 85 12.65 0.50 -11.28
C ASN A 85 12.34 -0.80 -12.05
N ILE A 86 12.93 -1.92 -11.64
CA ILE A 86 12.62 -3.27 -12.12
C ILE A 86 12.22 -4.13 -10.93
N ILE A 87 11.43 -5.19 -11.12
CA ILE A 87 10.97 -6.01 -9.98
C ILE A 87 11.95 -7.13 -9.59
N THR A 88 12.87 -7.47 -10.48
CA THR A 88 13.94 -8.48 -10.33
C THR A 88 14.96 -8.31 -11.45
N ASP A 89 16.16 -8.87 -11.30
CA ASP A 89 17.06 -9.08 -12.44
C ASP A 89 16.41 -10.05 -13.47
N PRO A 90 16.29 -9.67 -14.76
CA PRO A 90 15.68 -10.52 -15.79
C PRO A 90 16.43 -11.82 -16.09
N GLU A 91 17.76 -11.83 -15.95
CA GLU A 91 18.56 -13.03 -16.16
C GLU A 91 18.34 -14.04 -15.02
N ASP A 92 18.27 -13.55 -13.77
CA ASP A 92 18.00 -14.42 -12.63
C ASP A 92 16.55 -14.94 -12.64
N LEU A 93 15.58 -14.11 -13.04
CA LEU A 93 14.21 -14.56 -13.26
C LEU A 93 14.14 -15.66 -14.33
N THR A 94 14.93 -15.53 -15.40
CA THR A 94 15.01 -16.58 -16.45
C THR A 94 15.56 -17.87 -15.86
N LYS A 95 16.59 -17.82 -15.00
CA LYS A 95 17.12 -19.00 -14.32
C LYS A 95 16.08 -19.66 -13.40
N TYR A 96 15.22 -18.86 -12.75
CA TYR A 96 14.11 -19.41 -11.97
C TYR A 96 13.13 -20.15 -12.90
N TYR A 97 12.77 -19.53 -14.02
CA TYR A 97 11.87 -20.14 -15.00
C TYR A 97 12.43 -21.43 -15.61
N ASP A 98 13.75 -21.50 -15.84
CA ASP A 98 14.43 -22.72 -16.26
C ASP A 98 14.40 -23.81 -15.17
N ARG A 99 14.56 -23.43 -13.89
CA ARG A 99 14.48 -24.37 -12.76
C ARG A 99 13.08 -24.96 -12.60
N GLN A 100 12.03 -24.16 -12.76
CA GLN A 100 10.65 -24.65 -12.62
C GLN A 100 10.21 -25.52 -13.81
N SER A 101 10.92 -25.42 -14.93
CA SER A 101 10.59 -26.13 -16.17
C SER A 101 10.50 -27.64 -15.92
N GLY A 102 9.36 -28.22 -16.26
CA GLY A 102 9.04 -29.64 -16.05
C GLY A 102 8.32 -29.95 -14.74
N TYR A 103 8.17 -28.99 -13.82
CA TYR A 103 7.37 -29.11 -12.60
C TYR A 103 6.05 -28.35 -12.70
N THR A 104 6.10 -27.10 -13.14
CA THR A 104 4.93 -26.22 -13.24
C THR A 104 5.07 -25.24 -14.41
N THR A 105 3.93 -24.69 -14.82
CA THR A 105 3.80 -23.59 -15.78
C THR A 105 3.35 -22.29 -15.12
N THR A 106 3.42 -22.22 -13.78
CA THR A 106 3.12 -21.01 -13.01
C THR A 106 3.97 -19.83 -13.46
N THR A 107 3.35 -18.68 -13.63
CA THR A 107 4.03 -17.40 -13.91
C THR A 107 3.57 -16.35 -12.92
N PHE A 108 4.41 -15.35 -12.70
CA PHE A 108 4.05 -14.20 -11.88
C PHE A 108 4.75 -12.96 -12.42
N ASP A 109 4.08 -11.82 -12.29
CA ASP A 109 4.60 -10.51 -12.65
C ASP A 109 3.93 -9.44 -11.78
N ALA A 110 4.55 -8.27 -11.67
CA ALA A 110 4.00 -7.14 -10.94
C ALA A 110 4.49 -5.81 -11.50
N TRP A 111 3.65 -4.77 -11.45
CA TRP A 111 4.03 -3.44 -11.88
C TRP A 111 3.29 -2.34 -11.12
N LEU A 112 3.88 -1.14 -11.16
CA LEU A 112 3.25 0.09 -10.72
C LEU A 112 2.36 0.61 -11.87
N THR A 113 1.04 0.52 -11.72
CA THR A 113 0.10 0.88 -12.80
C THR A 113 0.02 2.39 -12.94
N GLY A 114 0.21 2.91 -14.16
CA GLY A 114 0.22 4.36 -14.40
C GLY A 114 1.37 5.05 -13.67
N ASP A 115 2.56 4.42 -13.67
CA ASP A 115 3.74 4.93 -12.99
C ASP A 115 4.17 6.31 -13.51
N ASP A 116 4.65 7.14 -12.60
CA ASP A 116 5.33 8.40 -12.88
C ASP A 116 6.62 8.49 -12.06
N LYS A 117 7.42 9.51 -12.32
CA LYS A 117 8.62 9.82 -11.54
C LYS A 117 8.24 10.37 -10.17
N LEU A 118 9.00 9.96 -9.15
CA LEU A 118 8.83 10.47 -7.80
C LEU A 118 9.00 12.01 -7.77
N PRO A 119 8.05 12.77 -7.19
CA PRO A 119 8.09 14.24 -7.25
C PRO A 119 9.26 14.89 -6.49
N LYS A 120 9.76 14.22 -5.45
CA LYS A 120 10.87 14.67 -4.60
C LYS A 120 11.67 13.48 -4.10
N GLN A 121 12.90 13.69 -3.68
CA GLN A 121 13.68 12.64 -3.04
C GLN A 121 13.10 12.30 -1.67
N VAL A 122 13.03 11.01 -1.35
CA VAL A 122 12.66 10.47 -0.03
C VAL A 122 13.63 9.34 0.29
N GLY A 123 14.47 9.52 1.30
CA GLY A 123 15.55 8.56 1.61
C GLY A 123 16.43 8.24 0.39
N PRO A 124 16.59 6.95 0.00
CA PRO A 124 17.38 6.53 -1.15
C PRO A 124 16.67 6.74 -2.50
N TYR A 125 15.36 7.00 -2.50
CA TYR A 125 14.56 7.14 -3.71
C TYR A 125 14.64 8.54 -4.26
N THR A 126 15.10 8.65 -5.51
CA THR A 126 15.32 9.94 -6.18
C THR A 126 14.17 10.27 -7.11
N THR A 127 14.19 11.44 -7.74
CA THR A 127 13.20 11.83 -8.75
C THR A 127 13.27 11.03 -10.05
N SER A 128 14.17 10.04 -10.15
CA SER A 128 14.16 9.04 -11.23
C SER A 128 13.50 7.72 -10.83
N THR A 129 13.21 7.51 -9.55
CA THR A 129 12.47 6.34 -9.07
C THR A 129 11.02 6.42 -9.55
N LYS A 130 10.51 5.31 -10.06
CA LYS A 130 9.12 5.15 -10.47
C LYS A 130 8.23 5.02 -9.25
N CYS A 131 7.06 5.64 -9.32
CA CYS A 131 6.09 5.65 -8.25
C CYS A 131 4.66 5.52 -8.79
N SER A 132 3.73 4.99 -8.00
CA SER A 132 2.31 4.94 -8.36
C SER A 132 1.41 4.93 -7.12
N ASP A 133 0.12 5.19 -7.32
CA ASP A 133 -0.93 4.99 -6.33
C ASP A 133 -1.49 3.55 -6.35
N THR A 134 -1.03 2.71 -7.28
CA THR A 134 -1.60 1.39 -7.54
C THR A 134 -0.53 0.37 -7.90
N ILE A 135 -0.57 -0.77 -7.22
CA ILE A 135 0.21 -1.96 -7.54
C ILE A 135 -0.71 -2.96 -8.25
N GLU A 136 -0.24 -3.51 -9.35
CA GLU A 136 -0.89 -4.61 -10.04
C GLU A 136 0.01 -5.84 -10.03
N ILE A 137 -0.58 -6.98 -9.70
CA ILE A 137 0.09 -8.29 -9.64
C ILE A 137 -0.68 -9.24 -10.53
N GLU A 138 0.03 -9.98 -11.37
CA GLU A 138 -0.52 -11.04 -12.19
C GLU A 138 0.06 -12.38 -11.75
N LEU A 139 -0.80 -13.37 -11.55
CA LEU A 139 -0.42 -14.75 -11.28
C LEU A 139 -1.07 -15.66 -12.31
N GLY A 140 -0.26 -16.35 -13.10
CA GLY A 140 -0.69 -17.32 -14.11
C GLY A 140 -0.48 -18.74 -13.63
N ASP A 141 -1.44 -19.62 -13.90
CA ASP A 141 -1.37 -21.07 -13.69
C ASP A 141 -0.83 -21.46 -12.30
N ILE A 142 -1.37 -20.83 -11.26
CA ILE A 142 -1.06 -21.17 -9.87
C ILE A 142 -1.68 -22.53 -9.52
N TYR A 143 -0.91 -23.36 -8.84
CA TYR A 143 -1.36 -24.68 -8.37
C TYR A 143 -1.48 -24.71 -6.84
N PRO A 144 -2.25 -25.67 -6.28
CA PRO A 144 -2.44 -25.79 -4.84
C PRO A 144 -1.11 -25.87 -4.07
N GLY A 145 -0.90 -24.95 -3.12
CA GLY A 145 0.31 -24.87 -2.32
C GLY A 145 1.41 -23.95 -2.86
N PHE A 146 1.18 -23.28 -4.00
CA PHE A 146 2.03 -22.20 -4.47
C PHE A 146 1.83 -20.92 -3.62
N ALA A 147 2.91 -20.18 -3.33
CA ALA A 147 2.83 -18.83 -2.79
C ALA A 147 3.96 -17.93 -3.27
N GLN A 148 3.67 -16.64 -3.42
CA GLN A 148 4.61 -15.60 -3.81
C GLN A 148 4.46 -14.40 -2.88
N VAL A 149 5.58 -13.81 -2.48
CA VAL A 149 5.62 -12.52 -1.79
C VAL A 149 6.15 -11.44 -2.71
N PHE A 150 5.49 -10.29 -2.70
CA PHE A 150 5.95 -9.06 -3.35
C PHE A 150 6.24 -8.02 -2.27
N GLN A 151 7.22 -7.15 -2.49
CA GLN A 151 7.54 -6.04 -1.60
C GLN A 151 7.42 -4.72 -2.36
N SER A 152 7.03 -3.66 -1.67
CA SER A 152 7.08 -2.29 -2.17
C SER A 152 7.24 -1.33 -1.00
N ASP A 153 7.88 -0.21 -1.21
CA ASP A 153 7.98 0.84 -0.19
C ASP A 153 6.82 1.84 -0.34
N ILE A 154 6.31 2.31 0.79
CA ILE A 154 5.31 3.37 0.89
C ILE A 154 6.00 4.64 1.38
N VAL A 155 5.90 5.70 0.57
CA VAL A 155 6.50 7.01 0.86
C VAL A 155 5.45 8.12 0.82
N ASN A 156 5.58 9.12 1.69
CA ASN A 156 4.71 10.29 1.67
C ASN A 156 5.44 11.50 1.07
N VAL A 157 5.12 11.78 -0.19
CA VAL A 157 5.67 12.92 -0.92
C VAL A 157 4.90 14.22 -0.71
N GLY A 158 3.75 14.15 -0.04
CA GLY A 158 2.92 15.30 0.32
C GLY A 158 3.50 16.14 1.46
N THR A 159 2.62 16.91 2.09
CA THR A 159 2.92 17.76 3.25
C THR A 159 2.03 17.46 4.46
N LEU A 160 1.08 16.52 4.34
CA LEU A 160 0.21 16.07 5.42
C LEU A 160 0.54 14.64 5.81
N ALA A 161 0.46 14.32 7.11
CA ALA A 161 0.52 12.94 7.57
C ALA A 161 -0.68 12.14 7.03
N ALA A 162 -0.42 10.92 6.59
CA ALA A 162 -1.41 10.05 5.99
C ALA A 162 -1.68 8.85 6.90
N LYS A 163 -2.93 8.41 6.96
CA LYS A 163 -3.37 7.24 7.72
C LYS A 163 -4.22 6.33 6.82
N LEU A 164 -3.98 5.02 6.82
CA LEU A 164 -4.60 4.10 5.86
C LEU A 164 -6.07 3.81 6.19
N LYS A 165 -6.99 4.47 5.49
CA LYS A 165 -8.43 4.34 5.76
C LYS A 165 -9.03 3.04 5.24
N ASN A 166 -8.73 2.67 4.01
CA ASN A 166 -9.22 1.44 3.41
C ASN A 166 -8.27 0.94 2.29
N ILE A 167 -8.45 -0.29 1.83
CA ILE A 167 -7.79 -0.83 0.64
C ILE A 167 -8.87 -1.17 -0.37
N LYS A 168 -8.72 -0.69 -1.59
CA LYS A 168 -9.51 -1.15 -2.72
C LYS A 168 -8.73 -2.27 -3.42
N LEU A 169 -9.23 -3.50 -3.28
CA LEU A 169 -8.74 -4.66 -4.01
C LEU A 169 -9.71 -4.97 -5.16
N THR A 170 -9.21 -4.90 -6.39
CA THR A 170 -9.93 -5.39 -7.57
C THR A 170 -9.25 -6.65 -8.07
N VAL A 171 -9.99 -7.75 -8.17
CA VAL A 171 -9.49 -9.01 -8.73
C VAL A 171 -10.21 -9.30 -10.05
N THR A 172 -9.44 -9.49 -11.12
CA THR A 172 -9.95 -9.90 -12.43
C THR A 172 -9.34 -11.24 -12.85
N ASN A 173 -9.89 -11.85 -13.91
CA ASN A 173 -9.49 -13.15 -14.42
C ASN A 173 -9.64 -14.33 -13.44
N CYS A 174 -10.11 -14.11 -12.21
CA CYS A 174 -10.55 -15.13 -11.27
C CYS A 174 -12.04 -15.45 -11.53
N PRO A 175 -12.38 -16.52 -12.28
CA PRO A 175 -13.66 -16.59 -12.98
C PRO A 175 -14.73 -17.35 -12.20
N ASN A 176 -14.37 -18.04 -11.11
CA ASN A 176 -15.28 -18.92 -10.37
C ASN A 176 -15.06 -18.82 -8.84
N PRO A 177 -16.11 -19.08 -8.04
CA PRO A 177 -16.02 -19.04 -6.58
C PRO A 177 -15.02 -20.03 -5.97
N GLU A 178 -14.76 -21.15 -6.62
CA GLU A 178 -13.81 -22.17 -6.16
C GLU A 178 -12.38 -21.61 -6.15
N MET A 179 -11.98 -20.92 -7.22
CA MET A 179 -10.69 -20.21 -7.29
C MET A 179 -10.61 -19.10 -6.24
N GLU A 180 -11.70 -18.36 -6.00
CA GLU A 180 -11.74 -17.35 -4.93
C GLU A 180 -11.64 -17.95 -3.52
N ALA A 181 -12.15 -19.17 -3.32
CA ALA A 181 -12.04 -19.89 -2.06
C ALA A 181 -10.65 -20.50 -1.84
N MET A 182 -9.87 -20.69 -2.91
CA MET A 182 -8.53 -21.26 -2.83
C MET A 182 -7.43 -20.20 -2.81
N ILE A 183 -7.62 -19.06 -3.45
CA ILE A 183 -6.63 -17.99 -3.41
C ILE A 183 -6.76 -17.23 -2.09
N GLY A 184 -5.63 -17.00 -1.45
CA GLY A 184 -5.53 -16.18 -0.25
C GLY A 184 -4.54 -15.03 -0.41
N VAL A 185 -4.78 -13.96 0.33
CA VAL A 185 -3.93 -12.77 0.40
C VAL A 185 -3.50 -12.53 1.84
N ASN A 186 -2.24 -12.17 2.02
CA ASN A 186 -1.68 -11.70 3.27
C ASN A 186 -1.01 -10.33 3.00
N LEU A 187 -1.26 -9.35 3.87
CA LEU A 187 -0.60 -8.05 3.82
C LEU A 187 0.05 -7.75 5.17
N LYS A 188 1.33 -7.39 5.15
CA LYS A 188 2.05 -6.88 6.33
C LYS A 188 2.80 -5.60 5.98
N LEU A 189 3.07 -4.81 7.01
CA LEU A 189 3.90 -3.62 6.92
C LEU A 189 5.07 -3.72 7.91
N LEU A 190 6.24 -3.24 7.52
CA LEU A 190 7.32 -2.91 8.44
C LEU A 190 7.49 -1.40 8.44
N ARG A 191 7.59 -0.80 9.63
CA ARG A 191 7.79 0.65 9.74
C ARG A 191 9.29 0.93 9.84
N GLU A 192 9.87 1.37 8.74
CA GLU A 192 11.25 1.82 8.73
C GLU A 192 11.29 3.23 9.35
N TYR A 193 12.00 3.39 10.49
CA TYR A 193 12.24 4.67 11.17
C TYR A 193 11.10 5.27 12.01
N ALA A 194 10.13 4.47 12.49
CA ALA A 194 9.32 4.91 13.63
C ALA A 194 10.24 5.00 14.85
N GLY A 195 10.68 6.21 15.21
CA GLY A 195 11.69 6.46 16.24
C GLY A 195 11.52 5.64 17.52
N THR A 196 12.65 5.42 18.19
CA THR A 196 12.89 4.56 19.36
C THR A 196 11.69 4.33 20.32
N PRO A 197 11.48 3.09 20.79
CA PRO A 197 12.11 1.88 20.30
C PRO A 197 11.61 1.56 18.89
N ASP A 198 12.53 1.17 18.02
CA ASP A 198 12.24 0.60 16.72
C ASP A 198 11.24 -0.55 16.94
N GLU A 199 10.00 -0.39 16.50
CA GLU A 199 9.12 -1.55 16.38
C GLU A 199 9.57 -2.33 15.13
N GLU A 200 10.58 -3.18 15.32
CA GLU A 200 11.26 -3.97 14.28
C GLU A 200 10.40 -5.11 13.68
N ASN A 201 9.13 -5.23 14.07
CA ASN A 201 8.31 -6.38 13.66
C ASN A 201 7.31 -6.01 12.57
N HIS A 202 7.16 -6.90 11.60
CA HIS A 202 6.08 -6.82 10.61
C HIS A 202 4.71 -6.83 11.29
N VAL A 203 3.94 -5.76 11.11
CA VAL A 203 2.57 -5.64 11.60
C VAL A 203 1.57 -6.10 10.54
N PRO A 204 0.53 -6.86 10.92
CA PRO A 204 -0.54 -7.24 10.00
C PRO A 204 -1.36 -6.01 9.58
N VAL A 205 -1.83 -5.99 8.33
CA VAL A 205 -2.68 -4.90 7.83
C VAL A 205 -4.17 -5.14 8.12
N PHE A 206 -4.61 -6.39 7.99
CA PHE A 206 -6.01 -6.77 8.17
C PHE A 206 -6.31 -7.13 9.62
N LYS A 207 -7.48 -6.70 10.11
CA LYS A 207 -8.04 -7.25 11.35
C LYS A 207 -8.50 -8.69 11.08
N THR A 208 -8.00 -9.63 11.87
CA THR A 208 -8.31 -11.07 11.72
C THR A 208 -9.24 -11.61 12.82
N ALA A 209 -9.62 -10.80 13.81
CA ALA A 209 -10.36 -11.24 14.99
C ALA A 209 -11.74 -11.85 14.69
N ASP A 210 -12.39 -11.42 13.61
CA ASP A 210 -13.71 -11.89 13.20
C ASP A 210 -13.66 -13.03 12.16
N LEU A 211 -12.45 -13.46 11.76
CA LEU A 211 -12.27 -14.53 10.79
C LEU A 211 -12.39 -15.91 11.44
N THR A 212 -13.04 -16.83 10.74
CA THR A 212 -13.15 -18.23 11.13
C THR A 212 -12.10 -19.08 10.41
N PRO A 213 -11.89 -20.35 10.82
CA PRO A 213 -11.00 -21.26 10.08
C PRO A 213 -11.39 -21.49 8.61
N ALA A 214 -12.66 -21.26 8.25
CA ALA A 214 -13.12 -21.33 6.86
C ALA A 214 -12.73 -20.08 6.04
N ASP A 215 -12.37 -18.98 6.69
CA ASP A 215 -11.99 -17.72 6.02
C ASP A 215 -10.49 -17.64 5.71
N THR A 216 -9.68 -18.50 6.34
CA THR A 216 -8.22 -18.45 6.25
C THR A 216 -7.59 -19.82 6.01
N PHE A 217 -6.38 -19.84 5.46
CA PHE A 217 -5.52 -21.03 5.44
C PHE A 217 -4.08 -20.68 5.74
N ASP A 218 -3.32 -21.67 6.21
CA ASP A 218 -1.91 -21.52 6.50
C ASP A 218 -1.05 -22.19 5.42
N LEU A 219 -0.03 -21.48 4.96
CA LEU A 219 0.99 -21.99 4.06
C LEU A 219 2.35 -21.43 4.44
N ALA A 220 3.34 -22.31 4.58
CA ALA A 220 4.72 -21.97 4.97
C ALA A 220 4.82 -21.02 6.19
N GLY A 221 3.99 -21.26 7.21
CA GLY A 221 3.97 -20.47 8.45
C GLY A 221 3.26 -19.11 8.36
N VAL A 222 2.63 -18.79 7.23
CA VAL A 222 1.86 -17.56 7.02
C VAL A 222 0.38 -17.88 6.86
N THR A 223 -0.46 -17.13 7.59
CA THR A 223 -1.92 -17.20 7.47
C THR A 223 -2.41 -16.25 6.37
N PHE A 224 -3.09 -16.79 5.37
CA PHE A 224 -3.69 -16.05 4.27
C PHE A 224 -5.22 -15.96 4.46
N ILE A 225 -5.80 -14.82 4.11
CA ILE A 225 -7.25 -14.62 4.08
C ILE A 225 -7.73 -14.97 2.68
N ARG A 226 -8.68 -15.91 2.55
CA ARG A 226 -9.28 -16.31 1.27
C ARG A 226 -9.92 -15.09 0.58
N LEU A 227 -9.84 -15.01 -0.75
CA LEU A 227 -10.39 -13.87 -1.50
C LEU A 227 -11.89 -13.67 -1.27
N SER A 228 -12.64 -14.76 -1.17
CA SER A 228 -14.08 -14.73 -0.87
C SER A 228 -14.38 -13.97 0.43
N SER A 229 -13.60 -14.24 1.49
CA SER A 229 -13.72 -13.60 2.79
C SER A 229 -13.12 -12.20 2.79
N LEU A 230 -11.98 -11.99 2.11
CA LEU A 230 -11.31 -10.69 2.05
C LEU A 230 -12.16 -9.63 1.33
N LYS A 231 -12.84 -10.00 0.25
CA LYS A 231 -13.79 -9.09 -0.45
C LYS A 231 -14.91 -8.64 0.47
N THR A 232 -15.44 -9.55 1.29
CA THR A 232 -16.47 -9.25 2.29
C THR A 232 -15.92 -8.34 3.38
N LEU A 233 -14.71 -8.62 3.86
CA LEU A 233 -14.02 -7.82 4.88
C LEU A 233 -13.81 -6.38 4.40
N LEU A 234 -13.24 -6.19 3.20
CA LEU A 234 -12.94 -4.87 2.60
C LEU A 234 -14.18 -4.06 2.21
N ALA A 235 -15.34 -4.71 2.03
CA ALA A 235 -16.62 -4.02 1.87
C ALA A 235 -17.12 -3.38 3.18
N GLY A 236 -16.61 -3.82 4.33
CA GLY A 236 -16.87 -3.23 5.64
C GLY A 236 -16.00 -2.00 5.94
N ASN A 237 -16.34 -1.26 7.00
CA ASN A 237 -15.62 -0.04 7.41
C ASN A 237 -14.49 -0.29 8.45
N GLU A 238 -14.26 -1.54 8.84
CA GLU A 238 -13.35 -1.89 9.94
C GLU A 238 -12.33 -2.99 9.59
N ALA A 239 -12.14 -3.26 8.30
CA ALA A 239 -11.24 -4.31 7.80
C ALA A 239 -9.78 -4.18 8.24
N LEU A 240 -9.34 -2.95 8.54
CA LEU A 240 -7.92 -2.60 8.67
C LEU A 240 -7.54 -2.21 10.08
N ILE A 241 -6.28 -2.46 10.45
CA ILE A 241 -5.65 -1.97 11.68
C ILE A 241 -5.17 -0.52 11.44
N ASN A 242 -6.12 0.37 11.17
CA ASN A 242 -5.89 1.70 10.62
C ASN A 242 -5.12 2.65 11.57
N ASN A 243 -5.35 2.58 12.88
CA ASN A 243 -4.65 3.44 13.86
C ASN A 243 -3.15 3.15 13.99
N GLU A 244 -2.67 2.05 13.44
CA GLU A 244 -1.25 1.66 13.49
C GLU A 244 -0.53 1.95 12.15
N ILE A 245 -1.28 2.25 11.08
CA ILE A 245 -0.73 2.44 9.73
C ILE A 245 -0.81 3.91 9.35
N TYR A 246 0.28 4.64 9.58
CA TYR A 246 0.43 6.03 9.19
C TYR A 246 1.85 6.30 8.66
N VAL A 247 1.96 7.28 7.75
CA VAL A 247 3.24 7.70 7.16
C VAL A 247 3.35 9.22 7.17
N TYR A 248 4.46 9.72 7.71
CA TYR A 248 4.75 11.15 7.82
C TYR A 248 5.39 11.69 6.53
N PRO A 249 5.18 12.98 6.19
CA PRO A 249 5.75 13.62 5.01
C PRO A 249 7.22 14.00 5.22
N ASP A 250 8.03 13.06 5.69
CA ASP A 250 9.46 13.17 5.97
C ASP A 250 10.24 12.03 5.29
N ASP A 251 11.42 11.69 5.79
CA ASP A 251 12.23 10.58 5.27
C ASP A 251 11.77 9.19 5.79
N ASN A 252 10.68 9.11 6.57
CA ASN A 252 10.13 7.83 7.03
C ASN A 252 9.48 7.07 5.89
N ARG A 253 9.61 5.75 5.94
CA ARG A 253 9.12 4.83 4.91
C ARG A 253 8.47 3.63 5.57
N MET A 254 7.59 2.95 4.84
CA MET A 254 7.04 1.68 5.30
C MET A 254 7.21 0.63 4.21
N ASP A 255 7.74 -0.52 4.58
CA ASP A 255 7.87 -1.63 3.66
C ASP A 255 6.54 -2.39 3.67
N LEU A 256 5.90 -2.48 2.52
CA LEU A 256 4.70 -3.26 2.28
C LEU A 256 5.09 -4.63 1.73
N TYR A 257 4.59 -5.67 2.38
CA TYR A 257 4.69 -7.05 1.93
C TYR A 257 3.30 -7.55 1.52
N ILE A 258 3.23 -8.07 0.29
CA ILE A 258 2.01 -8.61 -0.32
C ILE A 258 2.25 -10.08 -0.60
N GLY A 259 1.72 -10.95 0.25
CA GLY A 259 1.69 -12.38 0.00
C GLY A 259 0.42 -12.77 -0.76
N ILE A 260 0.58 -13.54 -1.83
CA ILE A 260 -0.55 -14.21 -2.50
C ILE A 260 -0.24 -15.70 -2.59
N ALA A 261 -1.19 -16.52 -2.18
CA ALA A 261 -1.03 -17.96 -2.08
C ALA A 261 -2.25 -18.70 -2.60
N MET A 262 -2.05 -19.96 -2.95
CA MET A 262 -3.12 -20.91 -3.25
C MET A 262 -3.17 -21.99 -2.17
N ASP A 263 -4.35 -22.17 -1.58
CA ASP A 263 -4.64 -23.21 -0.60
C ASP A 263 -4.22 -24.59 -1.15
N PRO A 264 -3.39 -25.35 -0.43
CA PRO A 264 -3.05 -26.73 -0.81
C PRO A 264 -4.25 -27.68 -0.95
N ASP A 265 -5.42 -27.29 -0.42
CA ASP A 265 -6.67 -28.05 -0.48
C ASP A 265 -6.50 -29.49 0.01
N LYS A 266 -5.89 -29.63 1.19
CA LYS A 266 -5.60 -30.93 1.83
C LYS A 266 -6.85 -31.78 2.08
N GLU A 267 -7.99 -31.11 2.31
CA GLU A 267 -9.28 -31.77 2.49
C GLU A 267 -9.83 -32.32 1.16
N GLY A 268 -9.39 -31.78 0.02
CA GLY A 268 -9.85 -32.19 -1.30
C GLY A 268 -11.22 -31.64 -1.65
N ASN A 269 -11.52 -30.43 -1.22
CA ASN A 269 -12.82 -29.83 -1.45
C ASN A 269 -12.96 -29.40 -2.92
N TYR A 270 -11.89 -28.90 -3.53
CA TYR A 270 -11.94 -28.19 -4.82
C TYR A 270 -11.10 -28.85 -5.92
N THR A 271 -9.95 -29.40 -5.58
CA THR A 271 -8.92 -29.93 -6.51
C THR A 271 -8.50 -31.35 -6.12
N THR A 272 -7.69 -31.98 -6.97
CA THR A 272 -7.00 -33.23 -6.66
C THR A 272 -6.00 -33.06 -5.51
N GLY A 273 -5.63 -31.82 -5.19
CA GLY A 273 -5.05 -31.41 -3.92
C GLY A 273 -3.56 -31.73 -3.79
N TRP A 274 -3.18 -32.18 -2.60
CA TRP A 274 -1.79 -32.27 -2.15
C TRP A 274 -1.13 -33.60 -2.55
N THR A 275 0.14 -33.56 -2.96
CA THR A 275 0.92 -34.73 -3.42
C THR A 275 1.03 -35.85 -2.40
N GLY A 276 0.88 -35.55 -1.10
CA GLY A 276 0.86 -36.56 -0.04
C GLY A 276 -0.46 -37.32 0.12
N ASP A 277 -1.56 -36.84 -0.47
CA ASP A 277 -2.88 -37.48 -0.41
C ASP A 277 -3.78 -37.02 -1.57
N LEU A 278 -3.42 -37.45 -2.80
CA LEU A 278 -4.14 -37.09 -4.02
C LEU A 278 -5.59 -37.58 -3.98
N LYS A 279 -6.52 -36.67 -4.25
CA LYS A 279 -7.96 -36.90 -4.14
C LYS A 279 -8.53 -37.39 -5.46
N VAL A 280 -8.94 -38.65 -5.47
CA VAL A 280 -9.50 -39.31 -6.65
C VAL A 280 -10.88 -38.74 -6.98
N GLY A 281 -11.13 -38.47 -8.27
CA GLY A 281 -12.44 -38.01 -8.77
C GLY A 281 -12.70 -36.51 -8.61
N LYS A 282 -11.67 -35.74 -8.25
CA LYS A 282 -11.68 -34.27 -8.29
C LYS A 282 -11.15 -33.76 -9.62
N ASP A 283 -11.57 -32.55 -9.99
CA ASP A 283 -11.24 -31.91 -11.26
C ASP A 283 -10.51 -30.60 -10.99
N ASP A 284 -9.33 -30.45 -11.58
CA ASP A 284 -8.47 -29.27 -11.42
C ASP A 284 -8.83 -28.14 -12.40
N SER A 285 -9.81 -28.37 -13.29
CA SER A 285 -10.19 -27.42 -14.35
C SER A 285 -10.65 -26.04 -13.86
N PHE A 286 -11.05 -25.94 -12.58
CA PHE A 286 -11.43 -24.68 -11.95
C PHE A 286 -10.25 -23.72 -11.77
N THR A 287 -9.04 -24.25 -11.60
CA THR A 287 -7.84 -23.48 -11.23
C THR A 287 -6.70 -23.64 -12.23
N GLN A 288 -6.60 -24.80 -12.89
CA GLN A 288 -5.57 -25.11 -13.87
C GLN A 288 -5.66 -24.22 -15.12
N GLY A 289 -4.52 -23.70 -15.55
CA GLY A 289 -4.37 -22.86 -16.74
C GLY A 289 -5.12 -21.53 -16.64
N LYS A 290 -5.41 -21.07 -15.41
CA LYS A 290 -6.09 -19.79 -15.16
C LYS A 290 -5.10 -18.74 -14.69
N THR A 291 -5.38 -17.50 -15.01
CA THR A 291 -4.62 -16.33 -14.54
C THR A 291 -5.51 -15.51 -13.62
N ALA A 292 -4.97 -14.95 -12.54
CA ALA A 292 -5.65 -13.97 -11.70
C ALA A 292 -4.82 -12.68 -11.62
N ASN A 293 -5.50 -11.55 -11.74
CA ASN A 293 -4.87 -10.23 -11.68
C ASN A 293 -5.44 -9.49 -10.48
N PHE A 294 -4.55 -8.91 -9.67
CA PHE A 294 -4.86 -8.24 -8.43
C PHE A 294 -4.40 -6.79 -8.53
N ASN A 295 -5.33 -5.87 -8.33
CA ASN A 295 -5.04 -4.45 -8.33
C ASN A 295 -5.29 -3.90 -6.93
N PHE A 296 -4.22 -3.47 -6.27
CA PHE A 296 -4.21 -2.92 -4.92
C PHE A 296 -4.07 -1.40 -4.99
N GLN A 297 -5.08 -0.70 -4.47
CA GLN A 297 -5.05 0.74 -4.26
C GLN A 297 -5.30 1.05 -2.80
N PHE A 298 -4.34 1.73 -2.15
CA PHE A 298 -4.47 2.13 -0.75
C PHE A 298 -5.18 3.47 -0.67
N LEU A 299 -6.23 3.54 0.14
CA LEU A 299 -7.08 4.72 0.30
C LEU A 299 -6.67 5.41 1.59
N TRP A 300 -5.89 6.48 1.46
CA TRP A 300 -5.38 7.26 2.58
C TRP A 300 -6.36 8.35 3.01
N ASP A 301 -6.36 8.65 4.30
CA ASP A 301 -7.02 9.84 4.87
C ASP A 301 -5.97 10.73 5.54
N GLN A 302 -6.31 12.00 5.72
CA GLN A 302 -5.46 12.90 6.48
C GLN A 302 -5.44 12.49 7.96
N PHE A 303 -4.26 12.50 8.57
CA PHE A 303 -4.11 12.32 10.01
C PHE A 303 -3.85 13.67 10.68
N ASN A 304 -4.94 14.36 11.04
CA ASN A 304 -4.86 15.59 11.81
C ASN A 304 -5.12 15.25 13.29
N VAL A 305 -4.07 15.26 14.12
CA VAL A 305 -4.24 15.18 15.57
C VAL A 305 -4.67 16.54 16.08
N ASP A 306 -5.84 16.61 16.69
CA ASP A 306 -6.38 17.83 17.29
C ASP A 306 -5.94 17.91 18.76
N ASN A 307 -4.90 18.68 19.10
CA ASN A 307 -4.79 19.30 20.44
C ASN A 307 -3.82 20.50 20.52
N PRO A 308 -4.29 21.74 20.31
CA PRO A 308 -3.56 22.97 20.61
C PRO A 308 -3.89 23.56 22.00
N GLY A 309 -4.21 22.76 23.02
CA GLY A 309 -4.63 23.32 24.31
C GLY A 309 -4.52 22.42 25.53
N ALA A 310 -3.30 22.24 26.05
CA ALA A 310 -2.99 22.23 27.49
C ALA A 310 -1.50 21.90 27.71
N GLY A 311 -0.63 22.92 27.65
CA GLY A 311 0.71 23.03 28.26
C GLY A 311 1.45 21.75 28.71
N GLY A 312 1.59 20.74 27.86
CA GLY A 312 2.41 19.55 28.07
C GLY A 312 3.11 19.19 26.77
N PRO A 313 4.32 18.61 26.80
CA PRO A 313 5.15 18.48 25.62
C PRO A 313 4.44 17.61 24.58
N ALA A 314 4.13 18.22 23.44
CA ALA A 314 3.68 17.56 22.23
C ALA A 314 4.89 16.88 21.58
N HIS A 315 5.32 15.78 22.19
CA HIS A 315 6.20 14.81 21.58
C HIS A 315 5.76 13.46 22.15
N GLY A 316 5.13 12.64 21.31
CA GLY A 316 5.35 11.21 21.43
C GLY A 316 6.85 11.04 21.23
N GLN A 317 7.56 10.83 22.35
CA GLN A 317 8.96 10.42 22.39
C GLN A 317 9.04 9.20 21.45
N LEU A 318 9.70 9.33 20.30
CA LEU A 318 11.15 9.26 20.11
C LEU A 318 11.79 8.10 20.84
#